data_AF-A0A1H4DJ65-F1
#
_entry.id   AF-A0A1H4DJ65-F1
#
_cell.length_a   1.000
_cell.length_b   1.000
_cell.length_c   1.000
_cell.angle_alpha   90.00
_cell.angle_beta   90.00
_cell.angle_gamma   90.00
#
_symmetry.space_group_name_H-M   'P 1'
#
loop_
_entity.id
_entity.type
_entity.pdbx_description
1 polymer ?
#
loop_
_entity_poly.entity_id
_entity_poly.type
_entity_poly.pdbx_seq_one_letter_code
_entity_poly.pdbx_strand_id
1 'polypeptide(L)' 'MKKTSLLLSSSLLLLACSGAPSADKLAKDPELLAKVMLECAELRLKGESTNIAKCNNAKKAQQQLLDDAKKELDKLLGN' A
#
# COMPACT_ATOMS: atom_id res chain seq x y z
N MET A 1 -28.46 -2.12 29.88
CA MET A 1 -27.31 -1.21 29.67
C MET A 1 -26.48 -1.72 28.50
N LYS A 2 -26.64 -1.15 27.29
CA LYS A 2 -25.80 -1.49 26.12
C LYS A 2 -24.58 -0.56 26.15
N LYS A 3 -23.43 -1.09 26.57
CA LYS A 3 -22.15 -0.38 26.52
C LYS A 3 -21.67 -0.41 25.08
N THR A 4 -21.82 0.71 24.39
CA THR A 4 -21.24 0.93 23.06
C THR A 4 -19.73 1.01 23.20
N SER A 5 -19.04 -0.09 22.89
CA SER A 5 -17.60 -0.10 22.63
C SER A 5 -17.30 0.70 21.37
N LEU A 6 -17.32 2.02 21.48
CA LEU A 6 -16.88 2.96 20.46
C LEU A 6 -15.42 3.34 20.76
N LEU A 7 -14.54 2.33 20.80
CA LEU A 7 -13.11 2.50 21.04
C LEU A 7 -12.30 1.65 20.06
N LEU A 8 -12.72 1.62 18.79
CA LEU A 8 -11.87 1.13 17.72
C LEU A 8 -11.46 2.33 16.88
N SER A 9 -10.15 2.42 16.63
CA SER A 9 -9.54 3.04 15.45
C SER A 9 -9.15 4.54 15.45
N SER A 10 -8.89 5.16 16.60
CA SER A 10 -8.17 6.47 16.59
C SER A 10 -6.74 6.37 16.03
N SER A 11 -6.15 5.18 16.00
CA SER A 11 -4.79 4.95 15.47
C SER A 11 -4.73 4.97 13.93
N LEU A 12 -5.85 4.76 13.24
CA LEU A 12 -5.93 4.85 11.78
C LEU A 12 -6.05 6.30 11.29
N LEU A 13 -6.55 7.21 12.13
CA LEU A 13 -6.68 8.63 11.83
C LEU A 13 -5.32 9.37 11.87
N LEU A 14 -4.33 8.85 12.61
CA LEU A 14 -3.00 9.47 12.71
C LEU A 14 -2.17 9.35 11.42
N LEU A 15 -2.45 8.35 10.58
CA LEU A 15 -1.79 8.18 9.27
C LEU A 15 -2.46 8.99 8.15
N ALA A 16 -3.59 9.64 8.41
CA ALA A 16 -4.19 10.59 7.47
C ALA A 16 -3.52 11.98 7.55
N CYS A 17 -2.79 12.28 8.63
CA CYS A 17 -2.16 13.59 8.86
C CYS A 17 -0.76 13.74 8.21
N SER A 18 -0.13 12.64 7.79
CA SER A 18 1.09 12.62 7.00
C SER A 18 0.73 12.05 5.63
N GLY A 19 0.68 12.92 4.61
CA GLY A 19 0.18 12.59 3.27
C GLY A 19 0.67 11.24 2.75
N ALA A 20 -0.21 10.50 2.08
CA ALA A 20 0.08 9.17 1.57
C ALA A 20 1.37 9.16 0.73
N PRO A 21 2.32 8.24 0.97
CA PRO A 21 3.55 8.17 0.20
C PRO A 21 3.24 7.99 -1.30
N SER A 22 4.00 8.67 -2.16
CA SER A 22 3.85 8.57 -3.62
C SER A 22 4.33 7.21 -4.13
N ALA A 23 3.87 6.80 -5.31
CA ALA A 23 4.29 5.56 -5.95
C ALA A 23 5.82 5.52 -6.18
N ASP A 24 6.41 6.63 -6.66
CA ASP A 24 7.86 6.72 -6.90
C ASP A 24 8.69 6.54 -5.63
N LYS A 25 8.20 7.09 -4.50
CA LYS A 25 8.87 6.91 -3.20
C LYS A 25 8.81 5.45 -2.77
N LEU A 26 7.64 4.81 -2.92
CA LEU A 26 7.44 3.42 -2.56
C LEU A 26 8.25 2.46 -3.44
N ALA A 27 8.39 2.73 -4.74
CA ALA A 27 9.21 1.90 -5.63
C ALA A 27 10.71 1.92 -5.27
N LYS A 28 11.18 3.00 -4.64
CA LYS A 28 12.58 3.17 -4.19
C LYS A 28 12.84 2.69 -2.77
N ASP A 29 11.80 2.33 -2.02
CA ASP A 29 11.87 1.93 -0.62
C ASP A 29 11.05 0.64 -0.40
N PRO A 30 11.68 -0.54 -0.61
CA PRO A 30 11.01 -1.83 -0.50
C PRO A 30 10.42 -2.11 0.89
N GLU A 31 11.06 -1.62 1.95
CA GLU A 31 10.59 -1.80 3.33
C GLU A 31 9.30 -1.00 3.55
N LEU A 32 9.29 0.27 3.12
CA LEU A 32 8.10 1.11 3.20
C LEU A 32 6.96 0.57 2.32
N LEU A 33 7.26 0.09 1.11
CA LEU A 33 6.27 -0.55 0.25
C LEU A 33 5.66 -1.79 0.92
N ALA A 34 6.48 -2.67 1.50
CA ALA A 34 6.00 -3.86 2.21
C ALA A 34 5.09 -3.49 3.38
N LYS A 35 5.49 -2.50 4.19
CA LYS A 35 4.67 -2.00 5.29
C LYS A 35 3.32 -1.48 4.81
N VAL A 36 3.31 -0.64 3.77
CA VAL A 36 2.07 -0.10 3.21
C VAL A 36 1.17 -1.22 2.65
N MET A 37 1.74 -2.22 1.98
CA MET A 37 1.00 -3.36 1.46
C MET A 37 0.37 -4.20 2.59
N LEU A 38 1.09 -4.43 3.69
CA LEU A 38 0.56 -5.10 4.88
C LEU A 38 -0.61 -4.31 5.47
N GLU A 39 -0.47 -3.00 5.65
CA GLU A 39 -1.56 -2.15 6.13
C GLU A 39 -2.80 -2.23 5.20
N CYS A 40 -2.60 -2.22 3.89
CA CYS A 40 -3.69 -2.38 2.92
C CYS A 40 -4.33 -3.79 2.97
N ALA A 41 -3.55 -4.83 3.24
CA ALA A 41 -4.06 -6.19 3.45
C ALA A 41 -4.90 -6.28 4.73
N GLU A 42 -4.46 -5.67 5.83
CA GLU A 42 -5.22 -5.59 7.07
C GLU A 42 -6.56 -4.88 6.89
N LEU A 43 -6.59 -3.75 6.16
CA LEU A 43 -7.85 -3.06 5.82
C LEU A 43 -8.79 -4.00 5.08
N ARG A 44 -8.29 -4.71 4.07
CA ARG A 44 -9.09 -5.68 3.31
C ARG A 44 -9.63 -6.79 4.21
N LEU A 45 -8.83 -7.33 5.12
CA LEU A 45 -9.25 -8.38 6.06
C LEU A 45 -10.32 -7.89 7.04
N LYS A 46 -10.29 -6.60 7.40
CA LYS A 46 -11.33 -5.94 8.20
C LYS A 46 -12.60 -5.60 7.40
N GLY A 47 -12.62 -5.85 6.09
CA GLY A 47 -13.70 -5.43 5.20
C GLY A 47 -13.72 -3.93 4.91
N GLU A 48 -12.64 -3.22 5.22
CA GLU A 48 -12.49 -1.78 4.99
C GLU A 48 -12.03 -1.49 3.56
N SER A 49 -12.37 -0.30 3.07
CA SER A 49 -12.02 0.11 1.71
C SER A 49 -10.50 0.24 1.53
N THR A 50 -9.95 -0.44 0.53
CA THR A 50 -8.58 -0.25 0.07
C THR A 50 -8.47 0.79 -1.06
N ASN A 51 -9.58 1.41 -1.49
CA ASN A 51 -9.55 2.46 -2.52
C ASN A 51 -9.16 3.81 -1.92
N ILE A 52 -7.98 3.85 -1.30
CA ILE A 52 -7.39 5.04 -0.68
C ILE A 52 -6.05 5.34 -1.34
N ALA A 53 -5.65 6.61 -1.34
CA ALA A 53 -4.46 7.09 -2.04
C ALA A 53 -3.21 6.24 -1.74
N LYS A 54 -3.00 5.89 -0.47
CA LYS A 54 -1.87 5.05 -0.02
C LYS A 54 -1.84 3.68 -0.71
N CYS A 55 -2.95 2.94 -0.70
CA CYS A 55 -3.04 1.61 -1.30
C CYS A 55 -2.98 1.66 -2.83
N ASN A 56 -3.57 2.69 -3.43
CA ASN A 56 -3.49 2.93 -4.87
C ASN A 56 -2.05 3.23 -5.30
N ASN A 57 -1.31 4.02 -4.53
CA ASN A 57 0.10 4.32 -4.78
C ASN A 57 0.99 3.09 -4.59
N ALA A 58 0.75 2.26 -3.57
CA ALA A 58 1.47 1.01 -3.38
C ALA A 58 1.24 0.02 -4.52
N LYS A 59 0.00 -0.11 -5.01
CA LYS A 59 -0.31 -0.93 -6.19
C LYS A 59 0.44 -0.44 -7.44
N LYS A 60 0.48 0.88 -7.66
CA LYS A 60 1.23 1.49 -8.76
C LYS A 60 2.73 1.21 -8.65
N ALA A 61 3.31 1.36 -7.46
CA ALA A 61 4.72 1.08 -7.21
C ALA A 61 5.06 -0.39 -7.46
N GLN A 62 4.21 -1.32 -6.99
CA GLN A 62 4.37 -2.75 -7.25
C GLN A 62 4.31 -3.05 -8.75
N GLN A 63 3.36 -2.45 -9.48
CA GLN A 63 3.25 -2.64 -10.93
C GLN A 63 4.50 -2.13 -11.65
N GLN A 64 5.03 -0.98 -11.27
CA GLN A 64 6.24 -0.42 -11.86
C GLN A 64 7.44 -1.36 -11.68
N LEU A 65 7.61 -1.93 -10.49
CA LEU A 65 8.68 -2.91 -10.23
C LEU A 65 8.53 -4.18 -11.08
N LEU A 66 7.29 -4.66 -11.29
CA LEU A 66 7.02 -5.80 -12.17
C LEU A 66 7.29 -5.47 -13.64
N ASP A 67 6.91 -4.28 -14.09
CA ASP A 67 7.15 -3.83 -15.46
C ASP A 67 8.65 -3.69 -15.74
N ASP A 68 9.42 -3.18 -14.78
CA ASP A 68 10.87 -3.05 -14.90
C ASP A 68 11.56 -4.42 -14.84
N ALA A 69 11.12 -5.32 -13.96
CA ALA A 69 11.59 -6.70 -13.93
C ALA A 69 11.30 -7.43 -15.25
N LYS A 70 10.11 -7.21 -15.83
CA LYS A 70 9.74 -7.78 -17.13
C LYS A 70 10.63 -7.23 -18.25
N LYS A 71 10.89 -5.92 -18.30
CA LYS A 71 11.81 -5.33 -19.30
C LYS A 71 13.21 -5.92 -19.20
N GLU A 72 13.74 -6.11 -17.99
CA GLU A 72 15.05 -6.74 -17.80
C GLU A 72 15.03 -8.21 -18.23
N LEU A 73 13.96 -8.94 -17.95
CA LEU A 73 13.79 -10.31 -18.42
C LEU A 73 13.73 -10.38 -19.96
N ASP A 74 12.96 -9.52 -20.61
CA ASP A 74 12.85 -9.49 -22.08
C ASP A 74 14.22 -9.22 -22.73
N LYS A 75 15.01 -8.31 -22.18
CA LYS A 75 16.41 -8.06 -22.60
C LYS A 75 17.28 -9.30 -22.49
N LEU A 76 17.19 -10.04 -21.38
CA LEU A 76 17.97 -11.27 -21.17
C LEU A 76 17.56 -12.38 -22.15
N LEU A 77 16.30 -12.41 -22.57
CA LEU A 77 15.77 -13.36 -23.54
C LEU A 77 16.02 -12.96 -24.99
N GLY A 78 16.56 -11.76 -25.24
CA GLY A 78 16.81 -11.25 -26.59
C GLY A 78 15.54 -10.86 -27.36
N ASN A 79 14.45 -10.57 -26.64
CA ASN A 79 13.19 -10.06 -27.18
C ASN A 79 13.19 -8.53 -27.31
#